data_AF-A0A6J3BIS2-F1
#
_entry.id   AF-A0A6J3BIS2-F1
#
_cell.length_a   1.000
_cell.length_b   1.000
_cell.length_c   1.000
_cell.angle_alpha   90.00
_cell.angle_beta   90.00
_cell.angle_gamma   90.00
#
_symmetry.space_group_name_H-M   'P 1'
#
loop_
_entity.id
_entity.type
_entity.pdbx_description
1 polymer ?
#
loop_
_entity_poly.entity_id
_entity_poly.type
_entity_poly.pdbx_seq_one_letter_code
_entity_poly.pdbx_strand_id
1 'polypeptide(L)'
;MQPSEVVMTPRQVFLSVLMFGVAGLLLFMYLQVWFEEQRTETFLSLFSPLENGSNYHLLHGVIVKTKLNDVQVSLECPIRGRVEKRREQRATSGWGPTHYLRPLPRIMTREKIQEYITNQNPKSHMPRDRKEKTENLLLHSEKPTRVLTETSHPQGEARALGRTTGSPTVKLTERHQGTNTLFRKFSEMKWPMDVRPLNKSLVSDGKWKRADATQEKRRSFLQEFCKKYGGVSRPQSHLFHMVSRIYVEDKHKILYCEVPKAGCSNWKRVLMVLSGLAPSADNISHDAVHYGKHLKKLDSFDLKGIHTRLNTYIKAVFVRDPMERLVSAFRDKFEHPNSYYHPVFGKAIIKKYRPNACEEALNNGSGVKFKEFIHYLLDSHRPVGMDIHWEKVSKLCYPCLISYDFVGKFETLEEDANYFLQLIGAPKELKFPNFKDRHASDRRTNAQVVRQYLKDLTRTERQLIYDFYSLDYLMFNYTTPFL
;
A
#
# COMPACT_ATOMS: atom_id res chain seq x y z
N MET A 1 10.61 -4.25 -53.48
CA MET A 1 9.18 -4.58 -53.52
C MET A 1 8.53 -4.09 -52.24
N GLN A 2 7.74 -3.01 -52.29
CA GLN A 2 6.90 -2.56 -51.17
C GLN A 2 5.71 -3.52 -50.99
N PRO A 3 5.22 -3.74 -49.77
CA PRO A 3 4.01 -4.52 -49.55
C PRO A 3 2.78 -3.67 -49.91
N SER A 4 1.92 -4.22 -50.76
CA SER A 4 0.62 -3.65 -51.11
C SER A 4 -0.35 -3.74 -49.93
N GLU A 5 -0.84 -2.60 -49.45
CA GLU A 5 -1.96 -2.54 -48.49
C GLU A 5 -3.23 -3.10 -49.16
N VAL A 6 -3.76 -4.20 -48.61
CA VAL A 6 -5.08 -4.72 -49.01
C VAL A 6 -6.14 -3.93 -48.27
N VAL A 7 -6.71 -2.93 -48.92
CA VAL A 7 -7.87 -2.18 -48.42
C VAL A 7 -9.12 -3.04 -48.61
N MET A 8 -9.68 -3.56 -47.52
CA MET A 8 -10.95 -4.30 -47.57
C MET A 8 -12.10 -3.38 -47.97
N THR A 9 -12.89 -3.81 -48.94
CA THR A 9 -14.06 -3.05 -49.39
C THR A 9 -15.17 -3.09 -48.33
N PRO A 10 -16.06 -2.08 -48.28
CA PRO A 10 -17.19 -2.04 -47.33
C PRO A 10 -18.07 -3.30 -47.39
N ARG A 11 -18.17 -3.95 -48.55
CA ARG A 11 -18.89 -5.23 -48.72
C ARG A 11 -18.20 -6.40 -47.99
N GLN A 12 -16.87 -6.45 -48.00
CA GLN A 12 -16.10 -7.46 -47.28
C GLN A 12 -16.16 -7.25 -45.76
N VAL A 13 -16.18 -5.99 -45.32
CA VAL A 13 -16.40 -5.67 -43.89
C VAL A 13 -17.80 -6.09 -43.45
N PHE A 14 -18.83 -5.82 -44.26
CA PHE A 14 -20.20 -6.22 -43.94
C PHE A 14 -20.36 -7.76 -43.88
N LEU A 15 -19.80 -8.49 -44.83
CA LEU A 15 -19.80 -9.96 -44.83
C LEU A 15 -19.02 -10.53 -43.63
N SER A 16 -17.90 -9.92 -43.27
CA SER A 16 -17.13 -10.30 -42.07
C SER A 16 -17.95 -10.09 -40.79
N VAL A 17 -18.57 -8.93 -40.63
CA VAL A 17 -19.42 -8.64 -39.46
C VAL A 17 -20.64 -9.55 -39.40
N LEU A 18 -21.26 -9.88 -40.55
CA LEU A 18 -22.39 -10.80 -40.61
C LEU A 18 -21.98 -12.23 -40.20
N MET A 19 -20.88 -12.74 -40.77
CA MET A 19 -20.42 -14.11 -40.52
C MET A 19 -19.85 -14.29 -39.11
N PHE A 20 -18.98 -13.39 -38.65
CA PHE A 20 -18.38 -13.49 -37.31
C PHE A 20 -19.32 -13.02 -36.21
N GLY A 21 -20.23 -12.07 -36.49
CA GLY A 21 -21.22 -11.60 -35.53
C GLY A 21 -22.29 -12.65 -35.23
N VAL A 22 -22.84 -13.31 -36.27
CA VAL A 22 -23.84 -14.37 -36.09
C VAL A 22 -23.21 -15.61 -35.48
N ALA A 23 -22.01 -16.03 -35.92
CA ALA A 23 -21.31 -17.16 -35.32
C ALA A 23 -20.93 -16.88 -33.85
N GLY A 24 -20.52 -15.65 -33.52
CA GLY A 24 -20.23 -15.24 -32.15
C GLY A 24 -21.46 -15.25 -31.25
N LEU A 25 -22.62 -14.80 -31.75
CA LEU A 25 -23.89 -14.85 -31.03
C LEU A 25 -24.34 -16.30 -30.78
N LEU A 26 -24.24 -17.17 -31.79
CA LEU A 26 -24.59 -18.59 -31.64
C LEU A 26 -23.66 -19.31 -30.64
N LEU A 27 -22.36 -19.02 -30.67
CA LEU A 27 -21.41 -19.58 -29.70
C LEU A 27 -21.70 -19.09 -28.28
N PHE A 28 -22.04 -17.81 -28.11
CA PHE A 28 -22.43 -17.26 -26.83
C PHE A 28 -23.72 -17.90 -26.29
N MET A 29 -24.74 -18.06 -27.13
CA MET A 29 -25.98 -18.74 -26.74
C MET A 29 -25.72 -20.22 -26.38
N TYR A 30 -24.90 -20.93 -27.15
CA TYR A 30 -24.51 -22.31 -26.84
C TYR A 30 -23.77 -22.41 -25.49
N LEU A 31 -22.78 -21.54 -25.24
CA LEU A 31 -22.06 -21.52 -23.97
C LEU A 31 -22.98 -21.18 -22.81
N GLN A 32 -23.94 -20.27 -22.99
CA GLN A 32 -24.89 -19.91 -21.94
C GLN A 32 -25.83 -21.07 -21.59
N VAL A 33 -26.33 -21.82 -22.58
CA VAL A 33 -27.12 -23.05 -22.36
C VAL A 33 -26.27 -24.11 -21.66
N TRP A 34 -25.04 -24.35 -22.13
CA TRP A 34 -24.11 -25.31 -21.54
C TRP A 34 -23.78 -24.97 -20.06
N PHE A 35 -23.62 -23.69 -19.72
CA PHE A 35 -23.41 -23.24 -18.34
C PHE A 35 -24.66 -23.40 -17.45
N GLU A 36 -25.88 -23.34 -17.99
CA GLU A 36 -27.10 -23.63 -17.23
C GLU A 36 -27.29 -25.13 -16.99
N GLU A 37 -26.91 -25.96 -17.96
CA GLU A 37 -26.95 -27.44 -17.85
C GLU A 37 -25.93 -27.96 -16.83
N GLN A 38 -24.73 -27.38 -16.77
CA GLN A 38 -23.75 -27.69 -15.71
C GLN A 38 -24.23 -27.26 -14.32
N ARG A 39 -25.01 -26.18 -14.22
CA ARG A 39 -25.55 -25.70 -12.93
C ARG A 39 -26.63 -26.62 -12.36
N THR A 40 -27.35 -27.34 -13.22
CA THR A 40 -28.39 -28.29 -12.83
C THR A 40 -27.81 -29.65 -12.44
N GLU A 41 -26.74 -30.13 -13.09
CA GLU A 41 -26.04 -31.34 -12.65
C GLU A 41 -25.34 -31.18 -11.30
N THR A 42 -24.78 -29.99 -11.01
CA THR A 42 -24.15 -29.70 -9.71
C THR A 42 -25.19 -29.59 -8.57
N PHE A 43 -26.45 -29.28 -8.88
CA PHE A 43 -27.55 -29.19 -7.91
C PHE A 43 -28.20 -30.54 -7.62
N LEU A 44 -28.23 -31.45 -8.59
CA LEU A 44 -28.75 -32.81 -8.44
C LEU A 44 -27.77 -33.77 -7.73
N SER A 45 -26.46 -33.47 -7.73
CA SER A 45 -25.47 -34.24 -6.95
C SER A 45 -25.44 -33.88 -5.45
N LEU A 46 -26.19 -32.87 -5.01
CA LEU A 46 -26.21 -32.40 -3.61
C LEU A 46 -27.41 -32.91 -2.78
N PHE A 47 -28.33 -33.65 -3.39
CA PHE A 47 -29.45 -34.28 -2.69
C PHE A 47 -29.62 -35.74 -3.14
N SER A 48 -28.99 -36.66 -2.42
CA SER A 48 -29.36 -38.07 -2.39
C SER A 48 -29.44 -38.52 -0.92
N PRO A 49 -30.52 -39.21 -0.49
CA PRO A 49 -30.73 -39.54 0.92
C PRO A 49 -29.79 -40.64 1.41
N LEU A 50 -29.34 -40.49 2.66
CA LEU A 50 -28.64 -41.50 3.45
C LEU A 50 -29.57 -42.68 3.76
N GLU A 51 -29.15 -43.91 3.43
CA GLU A 51 -29.67 -45.13 4.06
C GLU A 51 -28.58 -46.22 4.20
N ASN A 52 -28.35 -46.59 5.47
CA ASN A 52 -27.93 -47.88 6.04
C ASN A 52 -26.66 -48.65 5.57
N GLY A 53 -25.87 -49.06 6.58
CA GLY A 53 -25.44 -50.46 6.69
C GLY A 53 -23.94 -50.74 6.76
N SER A 54 -23.38 -50.67 7.97
CA SER A 54 -22.33 -51.50 8.58
C SER A 54 -21.27 -52.25 7.73
N ASN A 55 -20.00 -52.00 8.11
CA ASN A 55 -18.99 -52.96 8.61
C ASN A 55 -17.78 -53.43 7.74
N TYR A 56 -16.58 -53.23 8.35
CA TYR A 56 -15.25 -53.85 8.17
C TYR A 56 -14.41 -53.47 6.91
N HIS A 57 -13.08 -53.27 6.91
CA HIS A 57 -12.00 -53.45 7.89
C HIS A 57 -10.76 -52.56 7.53
N LEU A 58 -10.00 -52.22 8.57
CA LEU A 58 -8.67 -51.62 8.72
C LEU A 58 -7.59 -51.88 7.63
N LEU A 59 -6.73 -50.88 7.41
CA LEU A 59 -5.27 -51.05 7.48
C LEU A 59 -4.56 -49.79 8.02
N HIS A 60 -3.67 -50.06 8.99
CA HIS A 60 -2.88 -49.19 9.86
C HIS A 60 -2.08 -48.07 9.14
N GLY A 61 -1.70 -46.95 9.78
CA GLY A 61 -1.78 -46.58 11.19
C GLY A 61 -1.23 -45.16 11.43
N VAL A 62 -1.84 -44.46 12.39
CA VAL A 62 -1.31 -43.22 12.97
C VAL A 62 -1.16 -43.46 14.45
N ILE A 63 0.07 -43.43 14.95
CA ILE A 63 0.35 -43.34 16.38
C ILE A 63 0.13 -41.89 16.79
N VAL A 64 -0.97 -41.61 17.47
CA VAL A 64 -1.14 -40.34 18.20
C VAL A 64 -0.57 -40.54 19.60
N LYS A 65 0.58 -39.93 19.87
CA LYS A 65 1.03 -39.64 21.24
C LYS A 65 0.91 -38.15 21.48
N THR A 66 -0.05 -37.78 22.32
CA THR A 66 -0.21 -36.43 22.86
C THR A 66 0.95 -36.07 23.80
N LYS A 67 1.67 -34.99 23.48
CA LYS A 67 2.31 -34.11 24.48
C LYS A 67 2.50 -32.71 23.88
N LEU A 68 2.18 -31.70 24.69
CA LEU A 68 2.29 -30.27 24.38
C LEU A 68 3.68 -29.89 23.85
N ASN A 69 3.71 -29.21 22.70
CA ASN A 69 4.48 -27.98 22.41
C ASN A 69 4.37 -27.66 20.92
N ASP A 70 4.36 -26.37 20.59
CA ASP A 70 4.27 -25.75 19.26
C ASP A 70 4.73 -26.64 18.08
N VAL A 71 3.77 -27.11 17.27
CA VAL A 71 4.05 -27.72 15.97
C VAL A 71 3.81 -26.69 14.88
N GLN A 72 4.91 -26.12 14.40
CA GLN A 72 4.96 -25.54 13.07
C GLN A 72 4.72 -26.68 12.07
N VAL A 73 3.57 -26.70 11.41
CA VAL A 73 3.28 -27.69 10.36
C VAL A 73 4.14 -27.35 9.15
N SER A 74 5.39 -27.83 9.17
CA SER A 74 6.15 -28.03 7.95
C SER A 74 5.59 -29.28 7.28
N LEU A 75 4.93 -29.11 6.15
CA LEU A 75 4.70 -30.20 5.20
C LEU A 75 6.07 -30.64 4.68
N GLU A 76 6.71 -31.59 5.37
CA GLU A 76 7.85 -32.30 4.82
C GLU A 76 7.33 -33.24 3.75
N CYS A 77 7.64 -32.93 2.49
CA CYS A 77 7.27 -33.75 1.35
C CYS A 77 7.92 -35.14 1.50
N PRO A 78 7.16 -36.25 1.35
CA PRO A 78 7.72 -37.57 1.46
C PRO A 78 8.76 -37.80 0.36
N ILE A 79 9.97 -38.21 0.76
CA ILE A 79 11.06 -38.54 -0.15
C ILE A 79 10.68 -39.83 -0.89
N ARG A 80 10.15 -39.70 -2.11
CA ARG A 80 10.07 -40.83 -3.04
C ARG A 80 11.46 -41.03 -3.65
N GLY A 81 12.18 -42.05 -3.18
CA GLY A 81 13.42 -42.50 -3.81
C GLY A 81 13.18 -42.82 -5.28
N ARG A 82 13.92 -42.15 -6.18
CA ARG A 82 13.91 -42.45 -7.62
C ARG A 82 15.32 -42.86 -8.03
N VAL A 83 15.40 -44.10 -8.49
CA VAL A 83 16.54 -44.75 -9.14
C VAL A 83 17.07 -43.90 -10.29
N GLU A 84 18.39 -43.68 -10.30
CA GLU A 84 19.13 -43.01 -11.36
C GLU A 84 19.05 -43.79 -12.69
N LYS A 85 18.69 -43.10 -13.77
CA LYS A 85 19.07 -43.49 -15.13
C LYS A 85 19.85 -42.33 -15.75
N ARG A 86 21.15 -42.56 -15.94
CA ARG A 86 22.05 -41.70 -16.74
C ARG A 86 21.49 -41.54 -18.16
N ARG A 87 21.48 -40.31 -18.66
CA ARG A 87 21.53 -40.03 -20.10
C ARG A 87 22.41 -38.81 -20.38
N GLU A 88 23.15 -38.94 -21.46
CA GLU A 88 24.37 -38.22 -21.85
C GLU A 88 24.18 -36.72 -22.13
N GLN A 89 25.28 -36.00 -21.92
CA GLN A 89 25.50 -34.62 -22.33
C GLN A 89 25.59 -34.51 -23.87
N ARG A 90 24.92 -33.53 -24.44
CA ARG A 90 25.33 -32.90 -25.71
C ARG A 90 25.35 -31.39 -25.56
N ALA A 91 26.52 -30.83 -25.81
CA ALA A 91 26.78 -29.41 -25.94
C ALA A 91 26.26 -28.90 -27.29
N THR A 92 25.61 -27.74 -27.30
CA THR A 92 25.47 -26.90 -28.49
C THR A 92 25.59 -25.44 -28.12
N SER A 93 26.35 -24.75 -28.96
CA SER A 93 26.92 -23.41 -28.89
C SER A 93 25.94 -22.26 -29.05
N GLY A 94 26.17 -21.23 -28.23
CA GLY A 94 26.05 -19.79 -28.42
C GLY A 94 25.16 -19.20 -29.51
N TRP A 95 24.15 -18.42 -29.06
CA TRP A 95 23.69 -17.19 -29.71
C TRP A 95 23.27 -16.21 -28.60
N GLY A 96 23.96 -15.07 -28.48
CA GLY A 96 23.66 -14.02 -27.51
C GLY A 96 22.69 -12.98 -28.10
N PRO A 97 21.78 -12.38 -27.29
CA PRO A 97 21.02 -11.23 -27.73
C PRO A 97 21.60 -9.90 -27.20
N THR A 98 21.81 -9.03 -28.17
CA THR A 98 21.93 -7.57 -28.19
C THR A 98 21.36 -6.81 -26.98
N HIS A 99 22.24 -6.02 -26.36
CA HIS A 99 21.92 -5.02 -25.34
C HIS A 99 21.08 -3.86 -25.92
N TYR A 100 19.87 -3.69 -25.42
CA TYR A 100 19.16 -2.40 -25.45
C TYR A 100 19.18 -1.79 -24.06
N LEU A 101 20.18 -0.94 -23.81
CA LEU A 101 20.24 -0.08 -22.62
C LEU A 101 19.23 1.06 -22.80
N ARG A 102 18.19 1.09 -21.95
CA ARG A 102 17.44 2.31 -21.65
C ARG A 102 17.76 2.74 -20.21
N PRO A 103 17.89 4.06 -19.93
CA PRO A 103 18.36 4.52 -18.62
C PRO A 103 17.31 4.31 -17.53
N LEU A 104 17.74 3.72 -16.40
CA LEU A 104 16.99 3.74 -15.15
C LEU A 104 16.89 5.18 -14.61
N PRO A 105 15.78 5.57 -13.94
CA PRO A 105 15.72 6.83 -13.22
C PRO A 105 16.77 6.86 -12.10
N ARG A 106 17.47 7.98 -11.92
CA ARG A 106 18.48 8.20 -10.87
C ARG A 106 17.89 7.95 -9.48
N ILE A 107 18.08 6.74 -8.95
CA ILE A 107 17.98 6.41 -7.53
C ILE A 107 19.17 7.08 -6.82
N MET A 108 18.99 7.52 -5.57
CA MET A 108 20.11 7.99 -4.74
C MET A 108 21.27 6.99 -4.84
N THR A 109 22.44 7.47 -5.24
CA THR A 109 23.61 6.62 -5.39
C THR A 109 24.08 6.12 -4.03
N ARG A 110 24.71 4.94 -4.04
CA ARG A 110 25.29 4.28 -2.87
C ARG A 110 26.21 5.22 -2.07
N GLU A 111 26.87 6.18 -2.72
CA GLU A 111 27.70 7.18 -2.04
C GLU A 111 26.89 8.10 -1.09
N LYS A 112 25.67 8.52 -1.48
CA LYS A 112 24.82 9.38 -0.64
C LYS A 112 24.24 8.66 0.57
N ILE A 113 24.05 7.35 0.47
CA ILE A 113 23.64 6.50 1.61
C ILE A 113 24.83 6.31 2.57
N GLN A 114 26.04 6.14 2.05
CA GLN A 114 27.25 5.99 2.86
C GLN A 114 27.63 7.29 3.61
N GLU A 115 27.44 8.45 2.99
CA GLU A 115 27.62 9.76 3.63
C GLU A 115 26.67 9.95 4.83
N TYR A 116 25.46 9.38 4.75
CA TYR A 116 24.50 9.40 5.84
C TYR A 116 24.91 8.50 7.02
N ILE A 117 25.40 7.29 6.76
CA ILE A 117 25.81 6.33 7.81
C ILE A 117 26.99 6.89 8.62
N THR A 118 27.92 7.57 7.96
CA THR A 118 29.10 8.16 8.60
C THR A 118 28.75 9.30 9.56
N ASN A 119 27.67 10.05 9.28
CA ASN A 119 27.23 11.19 10.08
C ASN A 119 26.38 10.83 11.32
N GLN A 120 26.06 9.56 11.56
CA GLN A 120 25.28 9.12 12.73
C GLN A 120 26.14 8.63 13.91
N ASN A 121 27.46 8.67 13.83
CA ASN A 121 28.35 8.20 14.89
C ASN A 121 29.19 9.35 15.51
N PRO A 122 28.67 10.13 16.47
CA PRO A 122 29.51 10.97 17.31
C PRO A 122 29.94 10.18 18.55
N LYS A 123 31.24 9.81 18.60
CA LYS A 123 31.92 9.56 19.88
C LYS A 123 31.96 10.88 20.67
N SER A 124 31.65 10.77 21.95
CA SER A 124 31.59 11.83 22.95
C SER A 124 32.88 12.63 23.06
N HIS A 125 32.80 13.97 22.99
CA HIS A 125 33.66 14.87 23.77
C HIS A 125 32.91 16.19 24.02
N MET A 126 32.70 16.51 25.31
CA MET A 126 32.23 17.82 25.77
C MET A 126 33.31 18.90 25.61
N PRO A 127 32.89 20.16 25.47
CA PRO A 127 33.61 21.27 26.09
C PRO A 127 32.78 21.98 27.18
N ARG A 128 33.49 22.41 28.23
CA ARG A 128 33.04 23.18 29.39
C ARG A 128 32.70 24.64 29.04
N ASP A 129 31.78 25.18 29.83
CA ASP A 129 31.51 26.57 30.24
C ASP A 129 32.27 27.73 29.58
N ARG A 130 31.49 28.76 29.17
CA ARG A 130 31.85 30.17 29.41
C ARG A 130 30.62 31.06 29.59
N LYS A 131 30.70 31.86 30.65
CA LYS A 131 29.72 32.81 31.21
C LYS A 131 29.45 34.04 30.33
N GLU A 132 28.23 34.56 30.50
CA GLU A 132 27.77 35.96 30.55
C GLU A 132 28.35 37.03 29.61
N LYS A 133 27.44 37.75 28.92
CA LYS A 133 27.18 39.17 29.23
C LYS A 133 25.88 39.68 28.58
N THR A 134 25.11 40.36 29.42
CA THR A 134 23.93 41.19 29.16
C THR A 134 24.29 42.46 28.41
N GLU A 135 23.43 42.95 27.51
CA GLU A 135 23.15 44.39 27.36
C GLU A 135 21.83 44.64 26.61
N ASN A 136 21.01 45.51 27.19
CA ASN A 136 19.75 46.04 26.66
C ASN A 136 20.02 47.18 25.66
N LEU A 137 19.16 47.37 24.67
CA LEU A 137 18.77 48.74 24.27
C LEU A 137 17.37 48.77 23.62
N LEU A 138 16.62 49.78 24.01
CA LEU A 138 15.21 50.04 23.70
C LEU A 138 15.02 50.92 22.44
N LEU A 139 13.78 50.87 21.91
CA LEU A 139 12.91 51.98 21.47
C LEU A 139 12.75 52.38 19.98
N HIS A 140 11.45 52.63 19.69
CA HIS A 140 10.75 53.32 18.58
C HIS A 140 10.45 52.51 17.30
N SER A 141 9.19 52.16 16.98
CA SER A 141 7.95 52.94 16.71
C SER A 141 8.00 53.74 15.41
N GLU A 142 7.22 53.34 14.40
CA GLU A 142 6.29 54.22 13.67
C GLU A 142 5.44 53.46 12.60
N LYS A 143 4.15 53.83 12.53
CA LYS A 143 3.19 53.57 11.43
C LYS A 143 3.18 54.79 10.48
N PRO A 144 2.64 54.66 9.26
CA PRO A 144 1.29 55.23 8.97
C PRO A 144 0.47 54.32 8.01
N THR A 145 -0.84 54.08 8.12
CA THR A 145 -2.09 54.90 7.98
C THR A 145 -2.50 55.25 6.54
N ARG A 146 -3.59 54.57 6.08
CA ARG A 146 -4.72 54.91 5.16
C ARG A 146 -4.54 55.85 3.96
N VAL A 147 -5.19 55.52 2.83
CA VAL A 147 -6.30 56.30 2.19
C VAL A 147 -7.12 55.41 1.21
N LEU A 148 -8.43 55.65 1.15
CA LEU A 148 -9.50 55.08 0.30
C LEU A 148 -9.55 55.75 -1.09
N THR A 149 -10.07 55.08 -2.14
CA THR A 149 -11.17 55.61 -2.99
C THR A 149 -11.80 54.55 -3.91
N GLU A 150 -12.96 54.92 -4.49
CA GLU A 150 -14.10 54.12 -4.94
C GLU A 150 -14.15 53.80 -6.45
N THR A 151 -15.02 52.83 -6.77
CA THR A 151 -15.96 52.66 -7.91
C THR A 151 -15.50 52.78 -9.38
N SER A 152 -15.90 51.79 -10.20
CA SER A 152 -16.98 51.91 -11.22
C SER A 152 -17.07 50.69 -12.16
N HIS A 153 -18.31 50.25 -12.42
CA HIS A 153 -18.73 49.41 -13.54
C HIS A 153 -19.11 50.31 -14.74
N PRO A 154 -19.23 49.75 -15.97
CA PRO A 154 -20.58 49.59 -16.52
C PRO A 154 -20.84 48.31 -17.34
N GLN A 155 -22.14 48.00 -17.45
CA GLN A 155 -22.86 47.13 -18.42
C GLN A 155 -22.57 47.56 -19.87
N GLY A 156 -22.80 46.83 -20.97
CA GLY A 156 -23.53 45.61 -21.33
C GLY A 156 -24.05 45.81 -22.77
N GLU A 157 -24.06 44.79 -23.63
CA GLU A 157 -24.83 44.81 -24.90
C GLU A 157 -25.03 43.40 -25.50
N ALA A 158 -26.24 43.15 -26.02
CA ALA A 158 -26.73 41.94 -26.68
C ALA A 158 -26.75 42.17 -28.22
N ARG A 159 -26.66 41.22 -29.16
CA ARG A 159 -27.55 40.12 -29.59
C ARG A 159 -26.98 39.62 -30.94
N ALA A 160 -27.11 38.34 -31.32
CA ALA A 160 -27.54 37.89 -32.65
C ALA A 160 -27.52 36.35 -32.81
N LEU A 161 -28.51 35.86 -33.55
CA LEU A 161 -28.91 34.48 -33.83
C LEU A 161 -28.08 33.87 -34.98
N GLY A 162 -27.77 32.57 -34.92
CA GLY A 162 -27.26 31.82 -36.06
C GLY A 162 -27.26 30.30 -35.81
N ARG A 163 -28.26 29.60 -36.37
CA ARG A 163 -28.30 28.13 -36.45
C ARG A 163 -27.32 27.67 -37.54
N THR A 164 -26.44 26.73 -37.22
CA THR A 164 -25.87 25.84 -38.25
C THR A 164 -25.56 24.45 -37.69
N THR A 165 -26.01 23.48 -38.47
CA THR A 165 -25.90 22.01 -38.42
C THR A 165 -24.58 21.45 -37.90
N GLY A 166 -24.67 20.48 -36.98
CA GLY A 166 -23.53 19.80 -36.37
C GLY A 166 -22.84 18.78 -37.27
N SER A 167 -21.51 18.74 -37.19
CA SER A 167 -20.63 17.69 -37.73
C SER A 167 -20.05 16.87 -36.57
N PRO A 168 -19.89 15.53 -36.67
CA PRO A 168 -19.53 14.66 -35.53
C PRO A 168 -18.08 14.81 -35.02
N THR A 169 -17.26 15.63 -35.68
CA THR A 169 -15.81 15.68 -35.45
C THR A 169 -15.39 16.54 -34.25
N VAL A 170 -16.30 17.32 -33.65
CA VAL A 170 -15.98 18.24 -32.52
C VAL A 170 -15.92 17.51 -31.16
N LYS A 171 -16.61 16.36 -31.01
CA LYS A 171 -16.68 15.63 -29.73
C LYS A 171 -15.40 14.87 -29.34
N LEU A 172 -14.48 14.63 -30.28
CA LEU A 172 -13.22 13.95 -30.01
C LEU A 172 -12.10 14.92 -29.58
N THR A 173 -12.11 16.14 -30.10
CA THR A 173 -11.13 17.19 -29.76
C THR A 173 -11.43 17.83 -28.41
N GLU A 174 -12.70 18.03 -28.04
CA GLU A 174 -13.08 18.55 -26.72
C GLU A 174 -12.68 17.61 -25.57
N ARG A 175 -12.70 16.28 -25.80
CA ARG A 175 -12.32 15.30 -24.76
C ARG A 175 -10.81 15.30 -24.50
N HIS A 176 -10.00 15.45 -25.55
CA HIS A 176 -8.55 15.57 -25.44
C HIS A 176 -8.10 16.95 -24.91
N GLN A 177 -8.82 18.04 -25.24
CA GLN A 177 -8.57 19.36 -24.66
C GLN A 177 -9.01 19.42 -23.19
N GLY A 178 -10.11 18.78 -22.82
CA GLY A 178 -10.58 18.67 -21.43
C GLY A 178 -9.59 17.92 -20.53
N THR A 179 -9.02 16.82 -21.02
CA THR A 179 -7.96 16.09 -20.29
C THR A 179 -6.68 16.91 -20.17
N ASN A 180 -6.19 17.52 -21.26
CA ASN A 180 -4.97 18.35 -21.21
C ASN A 180 -5.14 19.60 -20.35
N THR A 181 -6.33 20.19 -20.31
CA THR A 181 -6.64 21.36 -19.47
C THR A 181 -6.77 20.99 -17.99
N LEU A 182 -7.34 19.81 -17.67
CA LEU A 182 -7.34 19.24 -16.33
C LEU A 182 -5.92 18.91 -15.84
N PHE A 183 -5.09 18.29 -16.70
CA PHE A 183 -3.68 18.02 -16.39
C PHE A 183 -2.88 19.32 -16.17
N ARG A 184 -3.11 20.37 -16.97
CA ARG A 184 -2.44 21.67 -16.82
C ARG A 184 -2.86 22.41 -15.55
N LYS A 185 -4.18 22.53 -15.29
CA LYS A 185 -4.71 23.08 -14.01
C LYS A 185 -4.20 22.30 -12.79
N PHE A 186 -3.94 21.01 -12.95
CA PHE A 186 -3.48 20.13 -11.89
C PHE A 186 -1.97 20.27 -11.60
N SER A 187 -1.12 20.43 -12.63
CA SER A 187 0.30 20.72 -12.43
C SER A 187 0.57 22.06 -11.75
N GLU A 188 -0.39 22.98 -11.83
CA GLU A 188 -0.39 24.30 -11.20
C GLU A 188 -1.02 24.30 -9.80
N MET A 189 -1.69 23.21 -9.39
CA MET A 189 -2.32 23.14 -8.09
C MET A 189 -1.24 22.99 -7.03
N LYS A 190 -0.87 24.11 -6.40
CA LYS A 190 0.02 24.14 -5.25
C LYS A 190 -0.64 23.35 -4.12
N TRP A 191 -0.07 22.19 -3.84
CA TRP A 191 -0.41 21.42 -2.65
C TRP A 191 -0.06 22.29 -1.44
N PRO A 192 -0.95 22.44 -0.45
CA PRO A 192 -0.62 23.15 0.77
C PRO A 192 0.51 22.41 1.47
N MET A 193 1.73 22.90 1.25
CA MET A 193 2.91 22.50 2.01
C MET A 193 2.89 23.11 3.42
N ASP A 194 1.95 24.03 3.67
CA ASP A 194 1.85 24.77 4.92
C ASP A 194 1.42 23.88 6.07
N VAL A 195 2.37 23.70 6.97
CA VAL A 195 2.23 23.01 8.23
C VAL A 195 1.32 23.82 9.12
N ARG A 196 0.18 23.24 9.52
CA ARG A 196 -0.72 23.91 10.43
C ARG A 196 -0.39 23.53 11.87
N PRO A 197 -0.40 24.50 12.81
CA PRO A 197 -0.44 24.17 14.22
C PRO A 197 -1.66 23.28 14.48
N LEU A 198 -1.45 22.13 15.10
CA LEU A 198 -2.55 21.28 15.55
C LEU A 198 -3.29 22.03 16.68
N ASN A 199 -4.63 22.00 16.67
CA ASN A 199 -5.41 22.56 17.76
C ASN A 199 -5.24 21.68 19.00
N LYS A 200 -4.40 22.12 19.94
CA LYS A 200 -4.09 21.40 21.19
C LYS A 200 -5.01 21.77 22.35
N SER A 201 -6.02 22.62 22.14
CA SER A 201 -6.94 23.05 23.22
C SER A 201 -7.65 21.89 23.92
N LEU A 202 -7.89 20.78 23.19
CA LEU A 202 -8.52 19.58 23.73
C LEU A 202 -7.55 18.67 24.49
N VAL A 203 -6.25 18.96 24.45
CA VAL A 203 -5.19 18.25 25.16
C VAL A 203 -4.74 19.13 26.34
N SER A 204 -5.59 19.26 27.36
CA SER A 204 -5.30 20.05 28.56
C SER A 204 -4.67 19.24 29.70
N ASP A 205 -4.67 17.91 29.59
CA ASP A 205 -4.13 17.00 30.60
C ASP A 205 -2.61 16.85 30.47
N GLY A 206 -1.87 17.08 31.56
CA GLY A 206 -0.43 16.87 31.66
C GLY A 206 0.02 15.46 31.27
N LYS A 207 -0.89 14.48 31.35
CA LYS A 207 -0.71 13.10 30.85
C LYS A 207 -0.13 13.05 29.43
N TRP A 208 -0.55 13.94 28.54
CA TRP A 208 -0.21 13.87 27.11
C TRP A 208 1.05 14.67 26.73
N LYS A 209 1.71 15.32 27.68
CA LYS A 209 2.88 16.18 27.42
C LYS A 209 4.01 15.46 26.67
N ARG A 210 4.26 14.18 27.00
CA ARG A 210 5.29 13.35 26.34
C ARG A 210 4.90 12.99 24.91
N ALA A 211 3.65 12.56 24.71
CA ALA A 211 3.13 12.21 23.39
C ALA A 211 3.13 13.42 22.46
N ASP A 212 2.71 14.59 22.97
CA ASP A 212 2.76 15.87 22.25
C ASP A 212 4.17 16.23 21.78
N ALA A 213 5.14 16.26 22.69
CA ALA A 213 6.54 16.54 22.35
C ALA A 213 7.11 15.54 21.33
N THR A 214 6.74 14.26 21.46
CA THR A 214 7.15 13.21 20.52
C THR A 214 6.57 13.43 19.13
N GLN A 215 5.29 13.80 19.04
CA GLN A 215 4.62 14.05 17.76
C GLN A 215 5.15 15.32 17.08
N GLU A 216 5.43 16.39 17.82
CA GLU A 216 6.11 17.57 17.28
C GLU A 216 7.48 17.22 16.71
N LYS A 217 8.28 16.44 17.44
CA LYS A 217 9.60 15.98 16.97
C LYS A 217 9.49 15.16 15.68
N ARG A 218 8.54 14.21 15.60
CA ARG A 218 8.34 13.38 14.39
C ARG A 218 7.88 14.21 13.20
N ARG A 219 6.95 15.14 13.43
CA ARG A 219 6.41 16.04 12.41
C ARG A 219 7.50 16.96 11.85
N SER A 220 8.26 17.63 12.72
CA SER A 220 9.37 18.50 12.30
C SER A 220 10.45 17.71 11.54
N PHE A 221 10.82 16.53 12.03
CA PHE A 221 11.79 15.67 11.35
C PHE A 221 11.33 15.28 9.93
N LEU A 222 10.07 14.84 9.78
CA LEU A 222 9.53 14.47 8.46
C LEU A 222 9.55 15.67 7.49
N GLN A 223 9.25 16.86 7.97
CA GLN A 223 9.28 18.07 7.16
C GLN A 223 10.70 18.44 6.73
N GLU A 224 11.66 18.40 7.64
CA GLU A 224 13.07 18.62 7.32
C GLU A 224 13.59 17.59 6.32
N PHE A 225 13.23 16.31 6.53
CA PHE A 225 13.53 15.23 5.61
C PHE A 225 12.98 15.53 4.21
N CYS A 226 11.71 15.91 4.11
CA CYS A 226 11.08 16.20 2.82
C CYS A 226 11.57 17.50 2.18
N LYS A 227 11.97 18.52 2.94
CA LYS A 227 12.66 19.70 2.40
C LYS A 227 14.01 19.32 1.78
N LYS A 228 14.75 18.42 2.42
CA LYS A 228 16.09 17.99 1.97
C LYS A 228 16.03 17.01 0.79
N TYR A 229 15.08 16.06 0.79
CA TYR A 229 15.07 14.92 -0.13
C TYR A 229 13.80 14.81 -1.00
N GLY A 230 12.74 15.58 -0.72
CA GLY A 230 11.46 15.50 -1.43
C GLY A 230 11.48 16.05 -2.85
N GLY A 231 12.47 16.88 -3.21
CA GLY A 231 12.63 17.44 -4.56
C GLY A 231 13.20 16.48 -5.60
N VAL A 232 13.62 15.27 -5.22
CA VAL A 232 14.44 14.41 -6.08
C VAL A 232 13.65 13.71 -7.20
N SER A 233 12.32 13.62 -7.13
CA SER A 233 11.47 13.16 -8.24
C SER A 233 10.01 13.50 -7.99
N ARG A 234 9.41 14.40 -8.79
CA ARG A 234 7.94 14.46 -8.87
C ARG A 234 7.46 13.13 -9.43
N PRO A 235 6.68 12.32 -8.70
CA PRO A 235 6.13 11.11 -9.27
C PRO A 235 5.29 11.48 -10.50
N GLN A 236 5.45 10.73 -11.57
CA GLN A 236 4.52 10.75 -12.71
C GLN A 236 3.13 10.18 -12.33
N SER A 237 2.95 9.78 -11.05
CA SER A 237 1.72 9.22 -10.51
C SER A 237 0.57 10.23 -10.57
N HIS A 238 -0.55 9.79 -11.12
CA HIS A 238 -1.79 10.55 -11.16
C HIS A 238 -2.31 10.88 -9.74
N LEU A 239 -2.96 12.04 -9.55
CA LEU A 239 -3.51 12.49 -8.26
C LEU A 239 -4.26 11.38 -7.52
N PHE A 240 -5.23 10.80 -8.21
CA PHE A 240 -6.14 9.82 -7.65
C PHE A 240 -5.38 8.59 -7.16
N HIS A 241 -4.30 8.19 -7.84
CA HIS A 241 -3.44 7.13 -7.36
C HIS A 241 -2.74 7.53 -6.04
N MET A 242 -2.22 8.76 -5.95
CA MET A 242 -1.55 9.25 -4.74
C MET A 242 -2.46 9.30 -3.51
N VAL A 243 -3.75 9.58 -3.70
CA VAL A 243 -4.73 9.69 -2.59
C VAL A 243 -5.61 8.45 -2.40
N SER A 244 -5.44 7.40 -3.22
CA SER A 244 -6.26 6.17 -3.21
C SER A 244 -6.20 5.34 -1.92
N ARG A 245 -5.22 5.63 -1.07
CA ARG A 245 -5.00 4.97 0.23
C ARG A 245 -5.46 5.81 1.41
N ILE A 246 -5.99 7.01 1.15
CA ILE A 246 -6.43 7.92 2.20
C ILE A 246 -7.92 7.72 2.44
N TYR A 247 -8.27 7.31 3.65
CA TYR A 247 -9.65 7.25 4.11
C TYR A 247 -10.08 8.61 4.65
N VAL A 248 -11.36 8.93 4.46
CA VAL A 248 -11.98 10.20 4.83
C VAL A 248 -13.01 9.98 5.92
N GLU A 249 -12.87 10.71 7.03
CA GLU A 249 -13.85 10.81 8.10
C GLU A 249 -14.26 12.29 8.21
N ASP A 250 -15.43 12.63 7.69
CA ASP A 250 -15.85 14.03 7.55
C ASP A 250 -16.26 14.66 8.91
N LYS A 251 -16.71 13.87 9.90
CA LYS A 251 -17.27 14.39 11.16
C LYS A 251 -16.22 15.07 12.04
N HIS A 252 -15.05 14.45 12.18
CA HIS A 252 -13.89 14.97 12.92
C HIS A 252 -12.82 15.53 11.97
N LYS A 253 -13.11 15.60 10.66
CA LYS A 253 -12.23 16.14 9.62
C LYS A 253 -10.87 15.45 9.58
N ILE A 254 -10.88 14.13 9.38
CA ILE A 254 -9.66 13.29 9.38
C ILE A 254 -9.39 12.73 7.98
N LEU A 255 -8.13 12.75 7.60
CA LEU A 255 -7.57 11.99 6.49
C LEU A 255 -6.58 10.95 7.05
N TYR A 256 -6.92 9.67 6.95
CA TYR A 256 -6.07 8.57 7.43
C TYR A 256 -5.46 7.82 6.26
N CYS A 257 -4.12 7.85 6.11
CA CYS A 257 -3.48 7.02 5.10
C CYS A 257 -3.25 5.58 5.58
N GLU A 258 -3.77 4.63 4.83
CA GLU A 258 -3.65 3.21 5.13
C GLU A 258 -2.25 2.67 4.79
N VAL A 259 -1.48 2.38 5.84
CA VAL A 259 -0.27 1.56 5.78
C VAL A 259 -0.60 0.14 6.29
N PRO A 260 -0.60 -0.89 5.41
CA PRO A 260 -0.85 -2.24 5.86
C PRO A 260 0.18 -2.68 6.91
N LYS A 261 -0.24 -3.54 7.84
CA LYS A 261 0.61 -4.10 8.91
C LYS A 261 1.15 -3.08 9.94
N ALA A 262 0.62 -1.86 9.93
CA ALA A 262 0.83 -0.82 10.93
C ALA A 262 -0.46 -0.50 11.72
N GLY A 263 -1.28 -1.52 12.01
CA GLY A 263 -2.53 -1.36 12.77
C GLY A 263 -3.75 -0.91 11.95
N CYS A 264 -3.68 -0.99 10.63
CA CYS A 264 -4.70 -0.45 9.72
C CYS A 264 -6.12 -0.98 9.93
N SER A 265 -6.30 -2.26 10.27
CA SER A 265 -7.63 -2.83 10.51
C SER A 265 -8.31 -2.14 11.70
N ASN A 266 -7.58 -1.96 12.80
CA ASN A 266 -8.10 -1.30 14.00
C ASN A 266 -8.34 0.19 13.77
N TRP A 267 -7.49 0.86 12.97
CA TRP A 267 -7.76 2.23 12.55
C TRP A 267 -9.05 2.35 11.74
N LYS A 268 -9.31 1.44 10.81
CA LYS A 268 -10.58 1.45 10.07
C LYS A 268 -11.79 1.22 10.99
N ARG A 269 -11.68 0.35 11.99
CA ARG A 269 -12.73 0.19 13.03
C ARG A 269 -12.99 1.48 13.78
N VAL A 270 -11.92 2.17 14.19
CA VAL A 270 -12.00 3.48 14.83
C VAL A 270 -12.69 4.49 13.91
N LEU A 271 -12.33 4.55 12.62
CA LEU A 271 -12.98 5.45 11.66
C LEU A 271 -14.47 5.12 11.49
N MET A 272 -14.85 3.84 11.49
CA MET A 272 -16.26 3.42 11.44
C MET A 272 -17.03 3.92 12.68
N VAL A 273 -16.45 3.81 13.87
CA VAL A 273 -17.06 4.33 15.10
C VAL A 273 -17.17 5.86 15.06
N LEU A 274 -16.11 6.55 14.65
CA LEU A 274 -16.10 8.02 14.54
C LEU A 274 -17.16 8.53 13.56
N SER A 275 -17.37 7.83 12.44
CA SER A 275 -18.42 8.15 11.46
C SER A 275 -19.83 7.72 11.90
N GLY A 276 -20.00 7.12 13.10
CA GLY A 276 -21.29 6.67 13.61
C GLY A 276 -21.82 5.40 12.93
N LEU A 277 -20.96 4.64 12.25
CA LEU A 277 -21.33 3.39 11.57
C LEU A 277 -21.33 2.18 12.51
N ALA A 278 -20.72 2.31 13.68
CA ALA A 278 -20.70 1.28 14.72
C ALA A 278 -20.63 1.93 16.12
N PRO A 279 -21.23 1.31 17.15
CA PRO A 279 -21.18 1.83 18.52
C PRO A 279 -19.85 1.56 19.23
N SER A 280 -19.13 0.50 18.83
CA SER A 280 -17.82 0.13 19.37
C SER A 280 -16.95 -0.50 18.27
N ALA A 281 -15.64 -0.43 18.46
CA ALA A 281 -14.66 -1.04 17.56
C ALA A 281 -14.50 -2.55 17.79
N ASP A 282 -14.90 -3.11 18.93
CA ASP A 282 -14.59 -4.50 19.30
C ASP A 282 -15.36 -5.55 18.49
N ASN A 283 -16.59 -5.23 18.08
CA ASN A 283 -17.50 -6.18 17.40
C ASN A 283 -17.56 -6.00 15.88
N ILE A 284 -16.54 -5.39 15.28
CA ILE A 284 -16.48 -5.20 13.82
C ILE A 284 -15.57 -6.27 13.21
N SER A 285 -16.13 -7.13 12.35
CA SER A 285 -15.39 -8.23 11.72
C SER A 285 -14.30 -7.74 10.76
N HIS A 286 -13.32 -8.61 10.49
CA HIS A 286 -12.28 -8.33 9.48
C HIS A 286 -12.89 -7.99 8.11
N ASP A 287 -13.90 -8.76 7.69
CA ASP A 287 -14.50 -8.59 6.37
C ASP A 287 -15.29 -7.28 6.24
N ALA A 288 -15.98 -6.86 7.30
CA ALA A 288 -16.65 -5.56 7.32
C ALA A 288 -15.64 -4.42 7.13
N VAL A 289 -14.49 -4.51 7.80
CA VAL A 289 -13.42 -3.50 7.76
C VAL A 289 -12.74 -3.42 6.39
N HIS A 290 -12.54 -4.54 5.71
CA HIS A 290 -11.73 -4.61 4.49
C HIS A 290 -12.56 -4.67 3.20
N TYR A 291 -13.74 -5.28 3.22
CA TYR A 291 -14.55 -5.56 2.03
C TYR A 291 -15.94 -4.91 2.07
N GLY A 292 -16.40 -4.45 3.24
CA GLY A 292 -17.74 -3.84 3.40
C GLY A 292 -17.95 -2.49 2.70
N LYS A 293 -16.87 -1.86 2.16
CA LYS A 293 -16.90 -0.54 1.48
C LYS A 293 -17.58 0.58 2.29
N HIS A 294 -17.61 0.46 3.62
CA HIS A 294 -18.28 1.41 4.50
C HIS A 294 -17.58 2.77 4.61
N LEU A 295 -16.24 2.79 4.47
CA LEU A 295 -15.43 3.99 4.61
C LEU A 295 -15.14 4.62 3.23
N LYS A 296 -15.34 5.94 3.13
CA LYS A 296 -15.01 6.72 1.94
C LYS A 296 -13.49 6.87 1.80
N LYS A 297 -13.01 6.83 0.56
CA LYS A 297 -11.62 7.12 0.21
C LYS A 297 -11.52 8.47 -0.47
N LEU A 298 -10.37 9.13 -0.36
CA LEU A 298 -10.19 10.48 -0.88
C LEU A 298 -10.25 10.52 -2.41
N ASP A 299 -9.83 9.44 -3.08
CA ASP A 299 -9.93 9.29 -4.53
C ASP A 299 -11.37 9.10 -5.04
N SER A 300 -12.36 8.91 -4.17
CA SER A 300 -13.78 8.88 -4.57
C SER A 300 -14.41 10.27 -4.72
N PHE A 301 -13.69 11.34 -4.37
CA PHE A 301 -14.18 12.72 -4.47
C PHE A 301 -13.69 13.40 -5.75
N ASP A 302 -14.39 14.46 -6.16
CA ASP A 302 -13.95 15.32 -7.25
C ASP A 302 -12.71 16.15 -6.84
N LEU A 303 -12.07 16.82 -7.81
CA LEU A 303 -10.85 17.59 -7.55
C LEU A 303 -11.04 18.67 -6.47
N LYS A 304 -12.20 19.33 -6.46
CA LYS A 304 -12.53 20.33 -5.45
C LYS A 304 -12.64 19.68 -4.07
N GLY A 305 -13.37 18.56 -3.95
CA GLY A 305 -13.53 17.81 -2.71
C GLY A 305 -12.22 17.26 -2.16
N ILE A 306 -11.33 16.77 -3.03
CA ILE A 306 -9.97 16.35 -2.66
C ILE A 306 -9.18 17.53 -2.10
N HIS A 307 -9.13 18.65 -2.85
CA HIS A 307 -8.36 19.82 -2.46
C HIS A 307 -8.87 20.43 -1.14
N THR A 308 -10.19 20.57 -0.98
CA THR A 308 -10.78 21.10 0.26
C THR A 308 -10.37 20.26 1.46
N ARG A 309 -10.42 18.93 1.37
CA ARG A 309 -10.07 18.03 2.48
C ARG A 309 -8.58 18.04 2.78
N LEU A 310 -7.72 17.94 1.76
CA LEU A 310 -6.26 18.04 1.96
C LEU A 310 -5.86 19.32 2.69
N ASN A 311 -6.56 20.43 2.40
CA ASN A 311 -6.36 21.70 3.08
C ASN A 311 -6.94 21.74 4.49
N THR A 312 -8.16 21.25 4.71
CA THR A 312 -8.92 21.57 5.93
C THR A 312 -8.92 20.45 6.98
N TYR A 313 -8.49 19.24 6.63
CA TYR A 313 -8.57 18.06 7.49
C TYR A 313 -7.20 17.72 8.08
N ILE A 314 -7.21 17.14 9.29
CA ILE A 314 -6.01 16.61 9.94
C ILE A 314 -5.58 15.34 9.21
N LYS A 315 -4.34 15.31 8.73
CA LYS A 315 -3.77 14.18 7.99
C LYS A 315 -2.92 13.32 8.92
N ALA A 316 -3.31 12.06 9.10
CA ALA A 316 -2.61 11.12 9.96
C ALA A 316 -2.07 9.92 9.18
N VAL A 317 -0.85 9.52 9.50
CA VAL A 317 -0.24 8.27 9.04
C VAL A 317 0.33 7.51 10.24
N PHE A 318 0.09 6.20 10.26
CA PHE A 318 0.68 5.31 11.25
C PHE A 318 1.65 4.38 10.54
N VAL A 319 2.91 4.41 10.95
CA VAL A 319 3.99 3.65 10.33
C VAL A 319 4.51 2.58 11.29
N ARG A 320 5.36 1.71 10.78
CA ARG A 320 5.97 0.62 11.52
C ARG A 320 7.40 0.44 11.02
N ASP A 321 8.29 -0.04 11.87
CA ASP A 321 9.64 -0.45 11.47
C ASP A 321 9.54 -1.30 10.19
N PRO A 322 10.29 -0.96 9.11
CA PRO A 322 10.13 -1.63 7.83
C PRO A 322 10.36 -3.15 7.86
N MET A 323 11.31 -3.65 8.66
CA MET A 323 11.55 -5.10 8.80
C MET A 323 10.43 -5.78 9.59
N GLU A 324 9.96 -5.17 10.67
CA GLU A 324 8.79 -5.68 11.38
C GLU A 324 7.54 -5.71 10.50
N ARG A 325 7.34 -4.68 9.66
CA ARG A 325 6.23 -4.59 8.71
C ARG A 325 6.32 -5.70 7.66
N LEU A 326 7.51 -5.92 7.11
CA LEU A 326 7.80 -6.98 6.13
C LEU A 326 7.52 -8.38 6.70
N VAL A 327 8.08 -8.69 7.87
CA VAL A 327 7.85 -9.98 8.53
C VAL A 327 6.37 -10.13 8.89
N SER A 328 5.72 -9.09 9.41
CA SER A 328 4.28 -9.13 9.66
C SER A 328 3.46 -9.39 8.39
N ALA A 329 3.88 -8.91 7.22
CA ALA A 329 3.22 -9.20 5.95
C ALA A 329 3.40 -10.66 5.56
N PHE A 330 4.63 -11.19 5.63
CA PHE A 330 4.92 -12.59 5.33
C PHE A 330 4.08 -13.53 6.20
N ARG A 331 4.12 -13.35 7.52
CA ARG A 331 3.39 -14.18 8.49
C ARG A 331 1.89 -14.20 8.24
N ASP A 332 1.34 -13.04 7.92
CA ASP A 332 -0.09 -12.87 7.65
C ASP A 332 -0.54 -13.45 6.29
N LYS A 333 0.37 -13.58 5.32
CA LYS A 333 0.02 -14.02 3.95
C LYS A 333 0.42 -15.45 3.61
N PHE A 334 1.44 -16.01 4.28
CA PHE A 334 2.05 -17.29 3.87
C PHE A 334 2.19 -18.35 4.98
N GLU A 335 2.00 -18.01 6.26
CA GLU A 335 2.12 -19.01 7.35
C GLU A 335 0.81 -19.74 7.66
N HIS A 336 -0.31 -19.18 7.22
CA HIS A 336 -1.63 -19.73 7.46
C HIS A 336 -2.37 -19.95 6.13
N PRO A 337 -3.33 -20.88 6.06
CA PRO A 337 -4.13 -21.08 4.86
C PRO A 337 -4.70 -19.77 4.32
N ASN A 338 -4.42 -19.49 3.04
CA ASN A 338 -4.83 -18.25 2.39
C ASN A 338 -5.28 -18.52 0.95
N SER A 339 -6.57 -18.33 0.68
CA SER A 339 -7.22 -18.64 -0.60
C SER A 339 -6.79 -17.73 -1.76
N TYR A 340 -6.19 -16.57 -1.49
CA TYR A 340 -5.71 -15.65 -2.51
C TYR A 340 -4.19 -15.67 -2.64
N TYR A 341 -3.47 -15.50 -1.53
CA TYR A 341 -2.02 -15.33 -1.57
C TYR A 341 -1.28 -16.62 -1.91
N HIS A 342 -1.76 -17.80 -1.49
CA HIS A 342 -1.08 -19.05 -1.86
C HIS A 342 -1.22 -19.34 -3.36
N PRO A 343 -2.43 -19.30 -3.97
CA PRO A 343 -2.54 -19.56 -5.41
C PRO A 343 -1.87 -18.51 -6.29
N VAL A 344 -1.97 -17.23 -5.94
CA VAL A 344 -1.47 -16.13 -6.78
C VAL A 344 0.03 -15.91 -6.58
N PHE A 345 0.47 -15.72 -5.34
CA PHE A 345 1.87 -15.40 -5.04
C PHE A 345 2.67 -16.65 -4.69
N GLY A 346 2.13 -17.51 -3.83
CA GLY A 346 2.86 -18.65 -3.29
C GLY A 346 3.33 -19.63 -4.36
N LYS A 347 2.44 -20.01 -5.29
CA LYS A 347 2.81 -20.84 -6.45
C LYS A 347 3.93 -20.22 -7.28
N ALA A 348 3.81 -18.93 -7.59
CA ALA A 348 4.77 -18.22 -8.42
C ALA A 348 6.15 -18.09 -7.73
N ILE A 349 6.16 -17.84 -6.42
CA ILE A 349 7.37 -17.78 -5.60
C ILE A 349 8.03 -19.16 -5.55
N ILE A 350 7.29 -20.20 -5.17
CA ILE A 350 7.83 -21.56 -5.05
C ILE A 350 8.38 -22.04 -6.39
N LYS A 351 7.61 -21.87 -7.47
CA LYS A 351 8.01 -22.28 -8.83
C LYS A 351 9.31 -21.64 -9.29
N LYS A 352 9.57 -20.38 -8.92
CA LYS A 352 10.74 -19.64 -9.40
C LYS A 352 11.97 -19.80 -8.49
N TYR A 353 11.78 -19.81 -7.17
CA TYR A 353 12.89 -19.69 -6.21
C TYR A 353 13.17 -20.97 -5.40
N ARG A 354 12.31 -22.01 -5.47
CA ARG A 354 12.55 -23.28 -4.79
C ARG A 354 13.07 -24.35 -5.77
N PRO A 355 14.34 -24.76 -5.68
CA PRO A 355 14.83 -25.88 -6.46
C PRO A 355 14.15 -27.18 -6.01
N ASN A 356 13.83 -28.06 -6.97
CA ASN A 356 13.22 -29.37 -6.72
C ASN A 356 11.93 -29.31 -5.86
N ALA A 357 11.09 -28.30 -6.08
CA ALA A 357 9.81 -28.19 -5.40
C ALA A 357 8.91 -29.41 -5.70
N CYS A 358 8.34 -30.01 -4.66
CA CYS A 358 7.35 -31.07 -4.81
C CYS A 358 6.08 -30.55 -5.49
N GLU A 359 5.41 -31.45 -6.21
CA GLU A 359 4.23 -31.17 -7.01
C GLU A 359 3.09 -30.55 -6.19
N GLU A 360 2.89 -31.03 -4.96
CA GLU A 360 1.90 -30.47 -4.03
C GLU A 360 2.13 -28.98 -3.76
N ALA A 361 3.36 -28.59 -3.42
CA ALA A 361 3.72 -27.20 -3.13
C ALA A 361 3.58 -26.30 -4.38
N LEU A 362 3.86 -26.84 -5.57
CA LEU A 362 3.63 -26.15 -6.85
C LEU A 362 2.13 -25.99 -7.15
N ASN A 363 1.32 -26.97 -6.75
CA ASN A 363 -0.11 -27.02 -7.02
C ASN A 363 -0.95 -26.22 -6.02
N ASN A 364 -0.54 -26.08 -4.76
CA ASN A 364 -1.28 -25.31 -3.75
C ASN A 364 -0.64 -23.95 -3.42
N GLY A 365 0.68 -23.80 -3.62
CA GLY A 365 1.40 -22.57 -3.31
C GLY A 365 1.62 -22.32 -1.81
N SER A 366 1.36 -23.32 -0.97
CA SER A 366 1.52 -23.23 0.48
C SER A 366 2.98 -23.49 0.90
N GLY A 367 3.33 -23.07 2.12
CA GLY A 367 4.63 -23.34 2.70
C GLY A 367 5.77 -22.55 2.05
N VAL A 368 5.50 -21.37 1.50
CA VAL A 368 6.54 -20.43 1.03
C VAL A 368 7.51 -20.15 2.17
N LYS A 369 8.81 -20.27 1.92
CA LYS A 369 9.84 -19.93 2.92
C LYS A 369 10.13 -18.44 2.89
N PHE A 370 10.47 -17.86 4.03
CA PHE A 370 10.77 -16.42 4.11
C PHE A 370 11.89 -16.01 3.14
N LYS A 371 12.95 -16.82 3.03
CA LYS A 371 14.04 -16.59 2.07
C LYS A 371 13.57 -16.51 0.62
N GLU A 372 12.66 -17.39 0.21
CA GLU A 372 12.08 -17.39 -1.15
C GLU A 372 11.23 -16.13 -1.37
N PHE A 373 10.49 -15.70 -0.35
CA PHE A 373 9.76 -14.44 -0.38
C PHE A 373 10.69 -13.21 -0.47
N ILE A 374 11.85 -13.23 0.18
CA ILE A 374 12.86 -12.17 0.05
C ILE A 374 13.43 -12.13 -1.37
N HIS A 375 13.75 -13.29 -1.97
CA HIS A 375 14.20 -13.35 -3.36
C HIS A 375 13.15 -12.78 -4.30
N TYR A 376 11.88 -13.13 -4.10
CA TYR A 376 10.75 -12.51 -4.81
C TYR A 376 10.67 -10.99 -4.63
N LEU A 377 10.84 -10.49 -3.40
CA LEU A 377 10.78 -9.06 -3.09
C LEU A 377 11.90 -8.27 -3.77
N LEU A 378 13.09 -8.84 -3.89
CA LEU A 378 14.27 -8.16 -4.43
C LEU A 378 14.43 -8.35 -5.95
N ASP A 379 13.70 -9.29 -6.56
CA ASP A 379 13.76 -9.55 -7.99
C ASP A 379 13.10 -8.45 -8.82
N SER A 380 13.85 -7.84 -9.75
CA SER A 380 13.33 -6.83 -10.69
C SER A 380 12.36 -7.43 -11.71
N HIS A 381 12.45 -8.75 -11.97
CA HIS A 381 11.60 -9.52 -12.87
C HIS A 381 10.70 -10.50 -12.09
N ARG A 382 10.24 -10.08 -10.90
CA ARG A 382 9.33 -10.87 -10.06
C ARG A 382 8.08 -11.31 -10.85
N PRO A 383 7.58 -12.54 -10.64
CA PRO A 383 6.58 -13.15 -11.53
C PRO A 383 5.14 -12.59 -11.41
N VAL A 384 4.77 -11.88 -10.34
CA VAL A 384 3.39 -11.36 -10.15
C VAL A 384 3.36 -9.85 -10.09
N GLY A 385 4.10 -9.25 -9.16
CA GLY A 385 4.17 -7.79 -9.01
C GLY A 385 4.31 -7.33 -7.56
N MET A 386 4.36 -6.02 -7.35
CA MET A 386 4.40 -5.47 -6.00
C MET A 386 3.01 -5.52 -5.35
N ASP A 387 2.93 -5.94 -4.09
CA ASP A 387 1.70 -5.88 -3.29
C ASP A 387 1.83 -4.79 -2.22
N ILE A 388 0.71 -4.16 -1.90
CA ILE A 388 0.61 -3.07 -0.92
C ILE A 388 1.15 -3.45 0.48
N HIS A 389 1.10 -4.74 0.84
CA HIS A 389 1.51 -5.23 2.14
C HIS A 389 3.03 -5.18 2.37
N TRP A 390 3.82 -5.18 1.29
CA TRP A 390 5.28 -5.08 1.33
C TRP A 390 5.85 -3.94 0.47
N GLU A 391 5.02 -3.05 -0.06
CA GLU A 391 5.46 -1.79 -0.70
C GLU A 391 6.04 -0.78 0.32
N LYS A 392 6.84 0.19 -0.11
CA LYS A 392 7.33 1.26 0.76
C LYS A 392 6.22 2.22 1.18
N VAL A 393 6.25 2.68 2.43
CA VAL A 393 5.34 3.73 2.94
C VAL A 393 5.49 5.03 2.14
N SER A 394 6.72 5.38 1.74
CA SER A 394 7.02 6.51 0.85
C SER A 394 6.31 6.43 -0.51
N LYS A 395 5.92 5.23 -0.96
CA LYS A 395 5.13 5.00 -2.19
C LYS A 395 3.63 4.82 -1.93
N LEU A 396 3.25 4.34 -0.75
CA LEU A 396 1.85 4.16 -0.38
C LEU A 396 1.17 5.48 -0.01
N CYS A 397 1.85 6.33 0.74
CA CYS A 397 1.26 7.51 1.40
C CYS A 397 1.86 8.85 0.96
N TYR A 398 2.90 8.82 0.12
CA TYR A 398 3.60 10.01 -0.40
C TYR A 398 3.84 11.14 0.63
N PRO A 399 4.52 10.89 1.77
CA PRO A 399 4.65 11.86 2.87
C PRO A 399 5.36 13.18 2.53
N CYS A 400 6.11 13.23 1.44
CA CYS A 400 6.72 14.48 0.95
C CYS A 400 5.86 15.26 -0.05
N LEU A 401 4.72 14.71 -0.47
CA LEU A 401 3.72 15.40 -1.30
C LEU A 401 2.45 15.71 -0.51
N ILE A 402 2.15 14.88 0.50
CA ILE A 402 1.05 15.07 1.42
C ILE A 402 1.65 15.41 2.78
N SER A 403 1.49 16.65 3.22
CA SER A 403 1.96 17.13 4.51
C SER A 403 1.15 16.49 5.65
N TYR A 404 1.62 15.39 6.22
CA TYR A 404 0.97 14.75 7.36
C TYR A 404 1.12 15.60 8.63
N ASP A 405 0.01 15.80 9.33
CA ASP A 405 -0.05 16.54 10.58
C ASP A 405 0.30 15.65 11.78
N PHE A 406 0.09 14.33 11.66
CA PHE A 406 0.33 13.35 12.73
C PHE A 406 1.06 12.10 12.20
N VAL A 407 2.11 11.67 12.92
CA VAL A 407 2.92 10.49 12.57
C VAL A 407 2.99 9.53 13.76
N GLY A 408 2.06 8.58 13.78
CA GLY A 408 2.07 7.50 14.77
C GLY A 408 3.04 6.39 14.40
N LYS A 409 3.59 5.71 15.39
CA LYS A 409 4.46 4.54 15.23
C LYS A 409 3.82 3.31 15.86
N PHE A 410 3.89 2.17 15.18
CA PHE A 410 3.31 0.93 15.66
C PHE A 410 3.94 0.47 16.98
N GLU A 411 5.22 0.79 17.18
CA GLU A 411 5.97 0.48 18.39
C GLU A 411 5.43 1.23 19.63
N THR A 412 4.77 2.38 19.41
CA THR A 412 4.13 3.21 20.44
C THR A 412 2.63 3.38 20.16
N LEU A 413 2.01 2.40 19.47
CA LEU A 413 0.69 2.56 18.85
C LEU A 413 -0.40 2.95 19.83
N GLU A 414 -0.42 2.31 21.01
CA GLU A 414 -1.46 2.56 22.00
C GLU A 414 -1.43 4.00 22.52
N GLU A 415 -0.24 4.51 22.87
CA GLU A 415 -0.06 5.88 23.33
C GLU A 415 -0.35 6.87 22.20
N ASP A 416 0.23 6.66 21.01
CA ASP A 416 0.05 7.54 19.85
C ASP A 416 -1.43 7.60 19.42
N ALA A 417 -2.10 6.46 19.34
CA ALA A 417 -3.49 6.39 18.88
C ALA A 417 -4.44 7.05 19.88
N ASN A 418 -4.29 6.78 21.18
CA ASN A 418 -5.15 7.38 22.19
C ASN A 418 -4.89 8.89 22.35
N TYR A 419 -3.64 9.33 22.17
CA TYR A 419 -3.32 10.76 22.08
C TYR A 419 -3.96 11.41 20.84
N PHE A 420 -3.89 10.76 19.67
CA PHE A 420 -4.54 11.25 18.46
C PHE A 420 -6.07 11.37 18.64
N LEU A 421 -6.71 10.36 19.24
CA LEU A 421 -8.14 10.38 19.55
C LEU A 421 -8.52 11.56 20.45
N GLN A 422 -7.70 11.87 21.47
CA GLN A 422 -7.91 13.05 22.31
C GLN A 422 -7.76 14.35 21.51
N LEU A 423 -6.75 14.43 20.64
CA LEU A 423 -6.45 15.61 19.83
C LEU A 423 -7.60 15.97 18.87
N ILE A 424 -8.25 14.97 18.27
CA ILE A 424 -9.36 15.18 17.32
C ILE A 424 -10.72 15.39 18.02
N GLY A 425 -10.76 15.34 19.36
CA GLY A 425 -12.02 15.44 20.12
C GLY A 425 -12.93 14.23 19.94
N ALA A 426 -12.35 13.02 19.80
CA ALA A 426 -13.13 11.78 19.77
C ALA A 426 -13.90 11.57 21.10
N PRO A 427 -14.99 10.77 21.09
CA PRO A 427 -15.67 10.36 22.33
C PRO A 427 -14.69 9.79 23.36
N LYS A 428 -14.83 10.17 24.63
CA LYS A 428 -13.86 9.82 25.69
C LYS A 428 -13.72 8.31 25.90
N GLU A 429 -14.81 7.59 25.67
CA GLU A 429 -14.95 6.15 25.80
C GLU A 429 -14.29 5.40 24.65
N LEU A 430 -14.12 6.06 23.48
CA LEU A 430 -13.44 5.45 22.34
C LEU A 430 -11.94 5.36 22.61
N LYS A 431 -11.44 4.13 22.67
CA LYS A 431 -10.02 3.80 22.75
C LYS A 431 -9.56 3.04 21.52
N PHE A 432 -8.28 3.12 21.22
CA PHE A 432 -7.71 2.32 20.16
C PHE A 432 -7.74 0.83 20.51
N PRO A 433 -8.32 -0.05 19.67
CA PRO A 433 -8.41 -1.47 20.00
C PRO A 433 -7.05 -2.15 20.06
N ASN A 434 -6.81 -2.94 21.12
CA ASN A 434 -5.55 -3.65 21.33
C ASN A 434 -5.63 -5.16 21.00
N PHE A 435 -6.70 -5.65 20.37
CA PHE A 435 -6.74 -7.04 19.88
C PHE A 435 -6.03 -7.19 18.53
N LYS A 436 -5.60 -8.41 18.21
CA LYS A 436 -5.00 -8.76 16.92
C LYS A 436 -6.12 -9.23 15.97
N ASP A 437 -6.24 -8.55 14.83
CA ASP A 437 -7.34 -8.71 13.86
C ASP A 437 -7.45 -10.12 13.24
N ARG A 438 -6.31 -10.71 12.86
CA ARG A 438 -6.24 -12.08 12.32
C ARG A 438 -5.19 -12.88 13.05
N HIS A 439 -5.40 -14.20 13.11
CA HIS A 439 -4.49 -15.13 13.78
C HIS A 439 -4.21 -14.71 15.23
N ALA A 440 -5.29 -14.43 15.99
CA ALA A 440 -5.21 -13.78 17.29
C ALA A 440 -4.34 -14.53 18.32
N SER A 441 -4.21 -15.84 18.16
CA SER A 441 -3.39 -16.73 18.98
C SER A 441 -1.88 -16.49 18.84
N ASP A 442 -1.37 -16.12 17.66
CA ASP A 442 0.07 -15.98 17.50
C ASP A 442 0.59 -14.65 18.04
N ARG A 443 1.77 -14.71 18.66
CA ARG A 443 2.50 -13.53 19.10
C ARG A 443 2.61 -12.48 17.99
N ARG A 444 2.40 -11.22 18.36
CA ARG A 444 2.63 -10.08 17.47
C ARG A 444 4.08 -10.08 16.99
N THR A 445 4.28 -9.75 15.72
CA THR A 445 5.62 -9.48 15.21
C THR A 445 6.23 -8.34 16.03
N ASN A 446 7.50 -8.47 16.38
CA ASN A 446 8.33 -7.48 17.05
C ASN A 446 9.80 -7.73 16.66
N ALA A 447 10.72 -6.91 17.13
CA ALA A 447 12.16 -7.06 16.85
C ALA A 447 12.72 -8.48 17.13
N GLN A 448 12.25 -9.18 18.16
CA GLN A 448 12.71 -10.56 18.46
C GLN A 448 12.22 -11.55 17.42
N VAL A 449 10.95 -11.45 17.01
CA VAL A 449 10.40 -12.26 15.92
C VAL A 449 11.18 -11.99 14.65
N VAL A 450 11.39 -10.72 14.28
CA VAL A 450 12.18 -10.34 13.09
C VAL A 450 13.55 -10.99 13.10
N ARG A 451 14.27 -10.93 14.24
CA ARG A 451 15.59 -11.59 14.36
C ARG A 451 15.55 -13.07 14.01
N GLN A 452 14.46 -13.79 14.29
CA GLN A 452 14.35 -15.21 13.94
C GLN A 452 14.25 -15.42 12.42
N TYR A 453 13.50 -14.60 11.70
CA TYR A 453 13.40 -14.69 10.23
C TYR A 453 14.70 -14.26 9.53
N LEU A 454 15.42 -13.28 10.10
CA LEU A 454 16.66 -12.77 9.52
C LEU A 454 17.85 -13.72 9.71
N LYS A 455 17.77 -14.72 10.60
CA LYS A 455 18.85 -15.71 10.82
C LYS A 455 19.16 -16.54 9.59
N ASP A 456 18.14 -16.87 8.80
CA ASP A 456 18.28 -17.73 7.62
C ASP A 456 18.77 -16.99 6.36
N LEU A 457 18.97 -15.67 6.49
CA LEU A 457 19.45 -14.80 5.43
C LEU A 457 20.94 -14.52 5.61
N THR A 458 21.64 -14.34 4.50
CA THR A 458 23.00 -13.82 4.45
C THR A 458 23.04 -12.33 4.81
N ARG A 459 24.21 -11.83 5.23
CA ARG A 459 24.42 -10.39 5.47
C ARG A 459 24.07 -9.56 4.23
N THR A 460 24.42 -10.04 3.04
CA THR A 460 24.10 -9.38 1.77
C THR A 460 22.60 -9.30 1.53
N GLU A 461 21.85 -10.38 1.75
CA GLU A 461 20.39 -10.36 1.63
C GLU A 461 19.75 -9.37 2.62
N ARG A 462 20.22 -9.34 3.87
CA ARG A 462 19.72 -8.38 4.86
C ARG A 462 20.01 -6.94 4.47
N GLN A 463 21.21 -6.65 3.97
CA GLN A 463 21.57 -5.34 3.44
C GLN A 463 20.68 -4.93 2.26
N LEU A 464 20.42 -5.84 1.31
CA LEU A 464 19.57 -5.55 0.16
C LEU A 464 18.12 -5.24 0.57
N ILE A 465 17.60 -5.93 1.59
CA ILE A 465 16.27 -5.60 2.15
C ILE A 465 16.29 -4.22 2.80
N TYR A 466 17.32 -3.89 3.57
CA TYR A 466 17.45 -2.53 4.12
C TYR A 466 17.51 -1.49 3.00
N ASP A 467 18.34 -1.71 1.97
CA ASP A 467 18.47 -0.79 0.83
C ASP A 467 17.12 -0.58 0.13
N PHE A 468 16.34 -1.66 -0.03
CA PHE A 468 14.98 -1.62 -0.59
C PHE A 468 14.03 -0.71 0.20
N TYR A 469 14.13 -0.69 1.54
CA TYR A 469 13.30 0.13 2.45
C TYR A 469 14.02 1.37 3.00
N SER A 470 15.24 1.67 2.54
CA SER A 470 16.12 2.69 3.12
C SER A 470 15.43 4.04 3.24
N LEU A 471 14.68 4.43 2.22
CA LEU A 471 13.93 5.68 2.24
C LEU A 471 12.93 5.78 3.39
N ASP A 472 12.23 4.70 3.74
CA ASP A 472 11.28 4.68 4.85
C ASP A 472 12.00 4.70 6.21
N TYR A 473 13.14 4.00 6.32
CA TYR A 473 14.00 4.06 7.51
C TYR A 473 14.43 5.50 7.81
N LEU A 474 14.96 6.17 6.78
CA LEU A 474 15.45 7.54 6.86
C LEU A 474 14.31 8.53 7.11
N MET A 475 13.19 8.40 6.39
CA MET A 475 12.06 9.33 6.43
C MET A 475 11.35 9.36 7.78
N PHE A 476 11.26 8.21 8.46
CA PHE A 476 10.56 8.09 9.74
C PHE A 476 11.50 7.95 10.94
N ASN A 477 12.80 8.24 10.74
CA ASN A 477 13.83 8.17 11.77
C ASN A 477 13.79 6.84 12.55
N TYR A 478 13.78 5.73 11.82
CA TYR A 478 13.96 4.40 12.39
C TYR A 478 15.45 4.09 12.50
N THR A 479 15.84 3.42 13.57
CA THR A 479 17.19 2.90 13.71
C THR A 479 17.44 1.81 12.68
N THR A 480 18.57 1.88 11.99
CA THR A 480 19.04 0.83 11.08
C THR A 480 19.04 -0.51 11.81
N PRO A 481 18.45 -1.58 11.24
CA PRO A 481 18.46 -2.89 11.88
C PRO A 481 19.90 -3.39 11.98
N PHE A 482 20.19 -4.23 12.98
CA PHE A 482 21.47 -4.95 13.02
C PHE A 482 21.47 -5.98 11.87
N LEU A 483 22.25 -5.69 10.82
CA LEU A 483 22.33 -6.43 9.57
C LEU A 483 23.33 -7.59 9.57
#